data_AF-A0A358TV39-F1
#
_entry.id   AF-A0A358TV39-F1
#
_cell.length_a   1.000
_cell.length_b   1.000
_cell.length_c   1.000
_cell.angle_alpha   90.00
_cell.angle_beta   90.00
_cell.angle_gamma   90.00
#
_symmetry.space_group_name_H-M   'P 1'
#
loop_
_entity.id
_entity.type
_entity.pdbx_description
1 polymer ?
#
loop_
_entity_poly.entity_id
_entity_poly.type
_entity_poly.pdbx_seq_one_letter_code
_entity_poly.pdbx_strand_id
1 'polypeptide(L)'
;MNLAKVSANGQVTVPLEIRRKLMLKEGDKLLFIERENGEIVINNASATAILKAQKTFEGVAETAGIQDEDQVQALVDEVRYGKNLKQ
;
A
#
# COMPACT_ATOMS: atom_id res chain seq x y z
N MET A 1 1.04 26.11 4.91
CA MET A 1 0.05 25.50 5.83
C MET A 1 -1.27 25.44 5.08
N ASN A 2 -1.91 24.26 4.97
CA ASN A 2 -3.19 24.10 4.27
C ASN A 2 -4.30 24.00 5.32
N LEU A 3 -5.27 24.91 5.28
CA LEU A 3 -6.43 24.93 6.17
C LEU A 3 -7.66 24.42 5.42
N ALA A 4 -8.43 23.55 6.06
CA ALA A 4 -9.71 23.07 5.53
C ALA A 4 -10.80 23.36 6.55
N LYS A 5 -11.97 23.80 6.07
CA LYS A 5 -13.15 24.05 6.90
C LYS A 5 -14.00 22.80 6.97
N VAL A 6 -14.54 22.50 8.15
CA VAL A 6 -15.60 21.50 8.33
C VAL A 6 -16.92 22.11 7.84
N SER A 7 -17.60 21.46 6.91
CA SER A 7 -18.91 21.87 6.45
C SER A 7 -19.99 21.59 7.50
N ALA A 8 -21.19 22.16 7.31
CA ALA A 8 -22.31 21.99 8.25
C ALA A 8 -22.76 20.52 8.41
N ASN A 9 -22.51 19.68 7.42
CA ASN A 9 -22.77 18.24 7.46
C ASN A 9 -21.57 17.41 7.97
N GLY A 10 -20.55 18.05 8.55
CA GLY A 10 -19.40 17.37 9.16
C GLY A 10 -18.33 16.87 8.18
N GLN A 11 -18.39 17.25 6.91
CA GLN A 11 -17.39 16.83 5.90
C GLN A 11 -16.19 17.78 5.90
N VAL A 12 -15.00 17.22 5.70
CA VAL A 12 -13.77 17.98 5.47
C VAL A 12 -13.30 17.69 4.05
N THR A 13 -13.20 18.73 3.23
CA THR A 13 -12.68 18.58 1.86
C THR A 13 -11.16 18.62 1.89
N VAL A 14 -10.52 17.60 1.34
CA VAL A 14 -9.06 17.57 1.20
C VAL A 14 -8.65 18.48 0.02
N PRO A 15 -7.85 19.54 0.25
CA PRO A 15 -7.41 20.44 -0.80
C PRO A 15 -6.63 19.69 -1.90
N LEU A 16 -6.70 20.19 -3.14
CA LEU A 16 -6.11 19.53 -4.31
C LEU A 16 -4.63 19.16 -4.13
N GLU A 17 -3.83 20.07 -3.56
CA GLU A 17 -2.40 19.81 -3.32
C GLU A 17 -2.17 18.63 -2.37
N ILE A 18 -2.98 18.53 -1.30
CA ILE A 18 -2.88 17.44 -0.33
C ILE A 18 -3.32 16.12 -0.95
N ARG A 19 -4.39 16.12 -1.76
CA ARG A 19 -4.83 14.92 -2.51
C ARG A 19 -3.71 14.37 -3.39
N ARG A 20 -2.99 15.23 -4.10
CA ARG A 20 -1.86 14.81 -4.94
C ARG A 20 -0.71 14.22 -4.13
N LYS A 21 -0.35 14.84 -3.00
CA LYS A 21 0.72 14.34 -2.12
C LYS A 21 0.38 12.99 -1.49
N LEU A 22 -0.89 12.77 -1.14
CA LEU A 22 -1.40 11.51 -0.61
C LEU A 22 -1.80 10.50 -1.72
N MET A 23 -1.63 10.87 -3.00
CA MET A 23 -2.03 10.09 -4.17
C MET A 23 -3.48 9.58 -4.10
N LEU A 24 -4.38 10.41 -3.58
CA LEU A 24 -5.79 10.03 -3.40
C LEU A 24 -6.56 10.09 -4.71
N LYS A 25 -7.34 9.04 -4.96
CA LYS A 25 -8.32 8.94 -6.03
C LYS A 25 -9.74 8.90 -5.45
N GLU A 26 -10.74 9.06 -6.31
CA GLU A 26 -12.13 8.86 -5.91
C GLU A 26 -12.32 7.42 -5.39
N GLY A 27 -13.00 7.29 -4.25
CA GLY A 27 -13.21 6.00 -3.58
C GLY A 27 -12.07 5.54 -2.66
N ASP A 28 -10.91 6.22 -2.66
CA ASP A 28 -9.82 5.89 -1.74
C ASP A 28 -10.22 6.15 -0.28
N LYS A 29 -9.76 5.26 0.60
CA LYS A 29 -9.97 5.38 2.04
C LYS A 29 -8.78 6.04 2.71
N LEU A 30 -9.07 6.96 3.62
CA LEU A 30 -8.10 7.60 4.50
C LEU A 30 -7.98 6.83 5.81
N LEU A 31 -6.76 6.52 6.20
CA LEU A 31 -6.43 5.95 7.50
C LEU A 31 -6.03 7.07 8.45
N PHE A 32 -6.71 7.17 9.58
CA PHE A 32 -6.38 8.09 10.67
C PHE A 32 -5.60 7.33 11.73
N ILE A 33 -4.44 7.85 12.10
CA ILE A 33 -3.54 7.25 13.08
C ILE A 33 -3.26 8.30 14.15
N GLU A 34 -3.51 7.95 15.40
CA GLU A 34 -3.12 8.76 16.54
C GLU A 34 -1.69 8.40 16.96
N ARG A 35 -0.80 9.39 17.00
CA ARG A 35 0.55 9.26 17.55
C ARG A 35 0.52 9.40 19.07
N GLU A 36 1.58 8.94 19.73
CA GLU A 36 1.71 9.02 21.19
C GLU A 36 1.66 10.46 21.74
N ASN A 37 1.98 11.46 20.91
CA ASN A 37 1.89 12.88 21.25
C ASN A 37 0.49 13.49 21.03
N GLY A 38 -0.50 12.68 20.64
CA GLY A 38 -1.87 13.13 20.35
C GLY A 38 -2.08 13.70 18.94
N GLU A 39 -1.06 13.70 18.08
CA GLU A 39 -1.23 14.12 16.68
C GLU A 39 -2.02 13.08 15.88
N ILE A 40 -3.02 13.53 15.12
CA ILE A 40 -3.72 12.70 14.14
C ILE A 40 -3.03 12.85 12.78
N VAL A 41 -2.49 11.74 12.28
CA VAL A 41 -1.88 11.64 10.94
C VAL A 41 -2.82 10.93 9.99
N ILE A 42 -2.86 11.41 8.76
CA ILE A 42 -3.70 10.86 7.69
C ILE A 42 -2.80 10.22 6.63
N ASN A 43 -3.04 8.94 6.36
CA ASN A 43 -2.36 8.20 5.29
C ASN A 43 -3.37 7.64 4.28
N ASN A 44 -2.92 7.43 3.05
CA ASN A 44 -3.67 6.63 2.07
C ASN A 44 -3.61 5.16 2.50
N ALA A 45 -4.75 4.55 2.84
CA ALA A 45 -4.80 3.19 3.37
C ALA A 45 -4.32 2.15 2.35
N SER A 46 -4.67 2.32 1.07
CA SER A 46 -4.28 1.43 -0.02
C SER A 46 -2.76 1.46 -0.23
N ALA A 47 -2.18 2.66 -0.32
CA ALA A 47 -0.73 2.81 -0.46
C ALA A 47 0.03 2.27 0.76
N THR A 48 -0.51 2.48 1.97
CA THR A 48 0.08 1.97 3.21
C THR A 48 0.12 0.45 3.25
N ALA A 49 -0.95 -0.22 2.78
CA ALA A 49 -1.01 -1.68 2.74
C ALA A 49 0.05 -2.26 1.79
N ILE A 50 0.21 -1.67 0.60
CA ILE A 50 1.22 -2.08 -0.38
C ILE A 50 2.63 -1.88 0.17
N LEU A 51 2.92 -0.71 0.74
CA LEU A 51 4.22 -0.43 1.36
C LEU A 51 4.54 -1.39 2.51
N LYS A 52 3.54 -1.71 3.34
CA LYS A 52 3.69 -2.70 4.42
C LYS A 52 4.01 -4.08 3.86
N ALA A 53 3.29 -4.52 2.83
CA ALA A 53 3.56 -5.78 2.15
C ALA A 53 5.00 -5.79 1.59
N GLN A 54 5.40 -4.75 0.85
CA GLN A 54 6.77 -4.62 0.31
C GLN A 54 7.83 -4.75 1.40
N LYS A 55 7.66 -4.06 2.53
CA LYS A 55 8.58 -4.15 3.66
C LYS A 55 8.61 -5.54 4.30
N THR A 56 7.48 -6.23 4.36
CA THR A 56 7.42 -7.62 4.85
C THR A 56 8.08 -8.60 3.88
N PHE A 57 8.10 -8.30 2.58
CA PHE A 57 8.73 -9.13 1.55
C PHE A 57 10.22 -8.81 1.31
N GLU A 58 10.78 -7.83 2.00
CA GLU A 58 12.21 -7.50 1.94
C GLU A 58 13.04 -8.72 2.40
N GLY A 59 14.04 -9.14 1.60
CA GLY A 59 14.88 -10.32 1.88
C GLY A 59 14.21 -11.69 1.66
N VAL A 60 12.93 -11.73 1.27
CA VAL A 60 12.23 -13.00 1.02
C VAL A 60 12.79 -13.73 -0.20
N ALA A 61 13.21 -12.99 -1.25
CA ALA A 61 13.83 -13.59 -2.43
C ALA A 61 15.10 -14.39 -2.06
N GLU A 62 15.96 -13.81 -1.23
CA GLU A 62 17.19 -14.46 -0.73
C GLU A 62 16.86 -15.71 0.11
N THR A 63 15.87 -15.59 1.01
CA THR A 63 15.41 -16.71 1.84
C THR A 63 14.78 -17.84 1.01
N ALA A 64 14.12 -17.49 -0.08
CA ALA A 64 13.50 -18.43 -1.02
C ALA A 64 14.50 -18.98 -2.06
N GLY A 65 15.76 -18.52 -2.06
CA GLY A 65 16.78 -18.95 -3.02
C GLY A 65 16.58 -18.41 -4.45
N ILE A 66 15.84 -17.31 -4.59
CA ILE A 66 15.53 -16.66 -5.86
C ILE A 66 16.55 -15.53 -6.10
N GLN A 67 17.29 -15.64 -7.19
CA GLN A 67 18.40 -14.78 -7.58
C GLN A 67 18.20 -14.13 -8.96
N ASP A 68 17.33 -14.70 -9.79
CA ASP A 68 17.07 -14.23 -11.16
C ASP A 68 15.59 -14.31 -11.57
N GLU A 69 15.28 -13.75 -12.74
CA GLU A 69 13.93 -13.69 -13.30
C GLU A 69 13.38 -15.07 -13.68
N ASP A 70 14.23 -16.00 -14.11
CA ASP A 70 13.83 -17.35 -14.50
C ASP A 70 13.31 -18.14 -13.29
N GLN A 71 13.94 -17.96 -12.13
CA GLN A 71 13.50 -18.54 -10.87
C GLN A 71 12.19 -17.92 -10.35
N VAL A 72 11.98 -16.63 -10.57
CA VAL A 72 10.69 -15.98 -10.29
C VAL A 72 9.60 -16.59 -11.18
N GLN A 73 9.89 -16.76 -12.48
CA GLN A 73 8.94 -17.34 -13.42
C GLN A 73 8.58 -18.78 -13.03
N ALA A 74 9.56 -19.60 -12.66
CA ALA A 74 9.34 -20.97 -12.19
C ALA A 74 8.46 -21.02 -10.92
N LEU A 75 8.68 -20.11 -9.96
CA LEU A 75 7.84 -20.00 -8.76
C LEU A 75 6.39 -19.65 -9.13
N VAL A 76 6.20 -18.67 -10.01
CA VAL A 76 4.86 -18.24 -10.45
C VAL A 76 4.15 -19.37 -11.17
N ASP A 77 4.86 -20.11 -12.01
CA ASP A 77 4.31 -21.26 -12.75
C ASP A 77 3.92 -22.40 -11.80
N GLU A 78 4.74 -22.70 -10.80
CA GLU A 78 4.41 -23.69 -9.76
C GLU A 78 3.13 -23.29 -8.99
N VAL A 79 3.02 -22.02 -8.57
CA VAL A 79 1.84 -21.53 -7.83
C VAL A 79 0.60 -21.50 -8.71
N ARG A 80 0.74 -21.12 -9.98
CA ARG A 80 -0.40 -20.93 -10.90
C ARG A 80 -0.92 -22.23 -11.49
N TYR A 81 -0.03 -23.17 -11.83
CA TYR A 81 -0.38 -24.40 -12.55
C TYR A 81 -0.19 -25.68 -11.71
N GLY A 82 0.44 -25.58 -10.53
CA GLY A 82 0.81 -26.74 -9.72
C GLY A 82 1.99 -27.53 -10.30
N LYS A 83 2.53 -28.49 -9.53
CA LYS A 83 3.70 -29.32 -9.91
C LYS A 83 3.50 -30.30 -11.08
N ASN A 84 2.46 -30.16 -11.91
CA ASN A 84 2.06 -31.16 -12.91
C ASN A 84 2.20 -30.70 -14.37
N LEU A 85 3.39 -30.26 -14.77
CA LEU A 85 3.75 -30.11 -16.17
C LEU A 85 5.05 -30.87 -16.50
N LYS A 86 5.05 -32.17 -16.22
CA LYS A 86 5.90 -33.16 -16.91
C LYS A 86 5.11 -34.46 -17.08
N GLN A 87 4.41 -34.58 -18.20
CA GLN A 87 4.21 -35.84 -18.93
C GLN A 87 4.58 -35.58 -20.38
#